data_AF-A0AB34KML9-F1
#
_entry.id   AF-A0AB34KML9-F1
#
_cell.length_a   1.000
_cell.length_b   1.000
_cell.length_c   1.000
_cell.angle_alpha   90.00
_cell.angle_beta   90.00
_cell.angle_gamma   90.00
#
_symmetry.space_group_name_H-M   'P 1'
#
loop_
_entity.id
_entity.type
_entity.pdbx_description
1 polymer ?
#
loop_
_entity_poly.entity_id
_entity_poly.type
_entity_poly.pdbx_seq_one_letter_code
_entity_poly.pdbx_strand_id
1 'polypeptide(L)'
;MSQPHFSSYEGLGEWAKANMHYSQAVRIGNTIKTSGQGGWHPTTEPISISSNLDTEIDQAFANVDLALKTAGGKGWSQVYSVRSFHVALDEQTTAAMVSNLRKWCGEDHMPIWTEIGVSTLALEAMRVEIEVEAYVG
;
A
#
# COMPACT_ATOMS: atom_id res chain seq x y z
N MET A 1 19.06 -13.76 -15.09
CA MET A 1 17.76 -13.48 -14.44
C MET A 1 18.05 -12.88 -13.08
N SER A 2 17.40 -11.77 -12.73
CA SER A 2 17.57 -11.15 -11.40
C SER A 2 16.84 -11.97 -10.34
N GLN A 3 17.48 -12.28 -9.22
CA GLN A 3 16.83 -13.00 -8.12
C GLN A 3 15.84 -12.10 -7.35
N PRO A 4 14.74 -12.66 -6.84
CA PRO A 4 13.81 -11.92 -5.99
C PRO A 4 14.43 -11.61 -4.62
N HIS A 5 14.30 -10.37 -4.16
CA HIS A 5 14.68 -9.95 -2.81
C HIS A 5 13.45 -9.47 -2.04
N PHE A 6 13.12 -10.16 -0.95
CA PHE A 6 11.95 -9.88 -0.13
C PHE A 6 12.30 -8.97 1.04
N SER A 7 11.44 -8.00 1.36
CA SER A 7 11.63 -7.07 2.46
C SER A 7 10.34 -6.79 3.22
N SER A 8 10.50 -6.47 4.50
CA SER A 8 9.44 -6.04 5.40
C SER A 8 9.96 -4.88 6.25
N TYR A 9 9.12 -3.87 6.46
CA TYR A 9 9.44 -2.77 7.39
C TYR A 9 9.30 -3.23 8.84
N GLU A 10 9.97 -2.53 9.76
CA GLU A 10 9.93 -2.77 11.20
C GLU A 10 8.50 -2.72 11.77
N GLY A 11 8.25 -3.44 12.86
CA GLY A 11 6.93 -3.48 13.49
C GLY A 11 6.00 -4.46 12.79
N LEU A 12 4.88 -3.98 12.23
CA LEU A 12 3.85 -4.85 11.67
C LEU A 12 4.35 -5.67 10.48
N GLY A 13 5.30 -5.14 9.70
CA GLY A 13 5.88 -5.87 8.58
C GLY A 13 6.70 -7.10 9.04
N GLU A 14 7.47 -6.96 10.11
CA GLU A 14 8.22 -8.06 10.73
C GLU A 14 7.29 -9.03 11.46
N TRP A 15 6.28 -8.51 12.17
CA TRP A 15 5.25 -9.34 12.80
C TRP A 15 4.50 -10.19 11.76
N ALA A 16 4.09 -9.60 10.64
CA ALA A 16 3.43 -10.31 9.54
C ALA A 16 4.33 -11.39 8.94
N LYS A 17 5.63 -11.11 8.79
CA LYS A 17 6.61 -12.09 8.34
C LYS A 17 6.72 -13.28 9.31
N ALA A 18 6.77 -13.01 10.61
CA ALA A 18 6.92 -14.04 11.63
C ALA A 18 5.63 -14.86 11.84
N ASN A 19 4.45 -14.23 11.78
CA ASN A 19 3.18 -14.82 12.21
C ASN A 19 2.23 -15.17 11.06
N MET A 20 2.35 -14.50 9.90
CA MET A 20 1.47 -14.69 8.73
C MET A 20 2.22 -15.22 7.48
N HIS A 21 3.54 -15.39 7.57
CA HIS A 21 4.36 -16.03 6.54
C HIS A 21 4.38 -15.30 5.18
N TYR A 22 4.32 -13.95 5.18
CA TYR A 22 4.51 -13.14 3.97
C TYR A 22 5.40 -11.92 4.21
N SER A 23 5.96 -11.35 3.14
CA SER A 23 6.78 -10.12 3.19
C SER A 23 6.02 -8.93 2.61
N GLN A 24 6.32 -7.72 3.05
CA GLN A 24 5.57 -6.52 2.64
C GLN A 24 5.89 -6.07 1.20
N ALA A 25 7.08 -6.41 0.71
CA ALA A 25 7.48 -6.14 -0.66
C ALA A 25 8.47 -7.17 -1.22
N VAL A 26 8.54 -7.23 -2.54
CA VAL A 26 9.57 -7.97 -3.28
C VAL A 26 10.17 -7.08 -4.36
N ARG A 27 11.48 -7.13 -4.52
CA ARG A 27 12.21 -6.50 -5.62
C ARG A 27 12.74 -7.57 -6.57
N ILE A 28 12.47 -7.42 -7.87
CA ILE A 28 12.96 -8.29 -8.94
C ILE A 28 13.61 -7.40 -10.01
N GLY A 29 14.94 -7.29 -9.99
CA GLY A 29 15.67 -6.37 -10.85
C GLY A 29 15.27 -4.91 -10.58
N ASN A 30 14.65 -4.27 -11.58
CA ASN A 30 14.21 -2.88 -11.52
C ASN A 30 12.74 -2.72 -11.13
N THR A 31 12.02 -3.81 -10.82
CA THR A 31 10.62 -3.74 -10.38
C THR A 31 10.52 -4.02 -8.89
N ILE A 32 9.75 -3.21 -8.18
CA ILE A 32 9.30 -3.49 -6.82
C ILE A 32 7.79 -3.74 -6.87
N LYS A 33 7.32 -4.79 -6.20
CA LYS A 33 5.90 -5.04 -5.96
C LYS A 33 5.63 -5.09 -4.46
N THR A 34 4.56 -4.45 -4.00
CA THR A 34 4.13 -4.54 -2.60
C THR A 34 3.07 -5.64 -2.44
N SER A 35 2.97 -6.19 -1.23
CA SER A 35 1.71 -6.77 -0.76
C SER A 35 0.66 -5.68 -0.59
N GLY A 36 -0.60 -6.07 -0.40
CA GLY A 36 -1.66 -5.14 -0.04
C GLY A 36 -1.32 -4.39 1.24
N GLN A 37 -1.44 -3.06 1.21
CA GLN A 37 -1.25 -2.15 2.32
C GLN A 37 -2.60 -1.52 2.68
N GLY A 38 -3.03 -1.68 3.93
CA GLY A 38 -4.20 -1.02 4.50
C GLY A 38 -3.80 0.11 5.44
N GLY A 39 -4.79 0.80 6.02
CA GLY A 39 -4.57 1.96 6.90
C GLY A 39 -4.21 1.64 8.35
N TRP A 40 -3.49 0.55 8.60
CA TRP A 40 -2.96 0.23 9.92
C TRP A 40 -1.79 1.13 10.30
N HIS A 41 -1.61 1.40 11.59
CA HIS A 41 -0.37 2.02 12.05
C HIS A 41 0.78 0.99 11.97
N PRO A 42 1.94 1.33 11.35
CA PRO A 42 2.97 0.34 11.03
C PRO A 42 3.70 -0.23 12.25
N THR A 43 3.63 0.42 13.42
CA THR A 43 4.39 0.05 14.61
C THR A 43 3.58 -0.06 15.90
N THR A 44 2.26 0.16 15.86
CA THR A 44 1.43 0.10 17.06
C THR A 44 0.94 -1.32 17.33
N GLU A 45 1.04 -1.74 18.59
CA GLU A 45 0.41 -2.96 19.09
C GLU A 45 -0.59 -2.61 20.20
N PRO A 46 -1.85 -3.09 20.15
CA PRO A 46 -2.45 -3.91 19.09
C PRO A 46 -2.62 -3.16 17.76
N ILE A 47 -2.80 -3.90 16.66
CA ILE A 47 -3.03 -3.30 15.34
C ILE A 47 -4.22 -2.34 15.41
N SER A 48 -3.98 -1.08 15.06
CA SER A 48 -5.00 -0.03 15.09
C SER A 48 -5.23 0.54 13.70
N ILE A 49 -6.50 0.69 13.33
CA ILE A 49 -6.95 1.37 12.11
C ILE A 49 -7.85 2.53 12.54
N SER A 50 -7.65 3.71 11.94
CA SER A 50 -8.48 4.88 12.23
C SER A 50 -9.95 4.59 11.91
N SER A 51 -10.90 5.12 12.69
CA SER A 51 -12.33 5.04 12.34
C SER A 51 -12.74 6.08 11.28
N ASN A 52 -11.85 7.05 10.97
CA ASN A 52 -12.06 8.03 9.92
C ASN A 52 -11.48 7.49 8.59
N LEU A 53 -12.33 7.43 7.56
CA LEU A 53 -11.99 6.85 6.26
C LEU A 53 -10.81 7.57 5.59
N ASP A 54 -10.80 8.90 5.57
CA ASP A 54 -9.73 9.67 4.93
C ASP A 54 -8.39 9.41 5.62
N THR A 55 -8.39 9.32 6.96
CA THR A 55 -7.20 9.01 7.76
C THR A 55 -6.70 7.59 7.48
N GLU A 56 -7.60 6.62 7.32
CA GLU A 56 -7.23 5.25 6.95
C GLU A 56 -6.59 5.21 5.55
N ILE A 57 -7.20 5.87 4.57
CA ILE A 57 -6.67 5.94 3.20
C ILE A 57 -5.31 6.64 3.18
N ASP A 58 -5.17 7.77 3.86
CA ASP A 58 -3.89 8.47 4.02
C ASP A 58 -2.79 7.55 4.60
N GLN A 59 -3.15 6.76 5.62
CA GLN A 59 -2.23 5.80 6.24
C GLN A 59 -1.90 4.64 5.30
N ALA A 60 -2.86 4.14 4.52
CA ALA A 60 -2.62 3.10 3.51
C ALA A 60 -1.59 3.59 2.46
N PHE A 61 -1.70 4.83 2.01
CA PHE A 61 -0.71 5.43 1.11
C PHE A 61 0.66 5.58 1.78
N ALA A 62 0.72 5.99 3.05
CA ALA A 62 1.97 6.06 3.79
C ALA A 62 2.63 4.67 3.95
N ASN A 63 1.83 3.62 4.14
CA ASN A 63 2.32 2.25 4.25
C ASN A 63 2.85 1.71 2.92
N VAL A 64 2.23 2.06 1.78
CA VAL A 64 2.78 1.78 0.45
C VAL A 64 4.16 2.45 0.28
N ASP A 65 4.26 3.74 0.61
CA ASP A 65 5.51 4.49 0.52
C ASP A 65 6.62 3.85 1.36
N LEU A 66 6.29 3.46 2.59
CA LEU A 66 7.18 2.76 3.51
C LEU A 66 7.64 1.43 2.92
N ALA A 67 6.73 0.58 2.45
CA ALA A 67 7.05 -0.71 1.84
C ALA A 67 7.99 -0.57 0.62
N LEU A 68 7.71 0.40 -0.25
CA LEU A 68 8.54 0.70 -1.43
C LEU A 68 9.95 1.16 -1.02
N LYS A 69 10.05 2.08 -0.06
CA LYS A 69 11.35 2.59 0.43
C LYS A 69 12.16 1.50 1.12
N THR A 70 11.53 0.66 1.92
CA THR A 70 12.18 -0.51 2.55
C THR A 70 12.69 -1.51 1.51
N ALA A 71 12.05 -1.63 0.34
CA ALA A 71 12.54 -2.41 -0.80
C ALA A 71 13.61 -1.69 -1.66
N GLY A 72 14.10 -0.52 -1.23
CA GLY A 72 15.12 0.25 -1.92
C GLY A 72 14.59 1.10 -3.09
N GLY A 73 13.30 1.42 -3.08
CA GLY A 73 12.68 2.39 -3.99
C GLY A 73 12.69 3.82 -3.44
N LYS A 74 12.14 4.76 -4.21
CA LYS A 74 11.97 6.18 -3.87
C LYS A 74 10.52 6.54 -3.49
N GLY A 75 9.66 5.54 -3.33
CA GLY A 75 8.26 5.73 -2.96
C GLY A 75 7.34 5.93 -4.16
N TRP A 76 6.24 6.66 -3.94
CA TRP A 76 5.15 6.85 -4.91
C TRP A 76 5.54 7.46 -6.26
N SER A 77 6.64 8.21 -6.32
CA SER A 77 7.17 8.78 -7.58
C SER A 77 7.61 7.72 -8.60
N GLN A 78 7.75 6.46 -8.17
CA GLN A 78 8.15 5.34 -9.03
C GLN A 78 7.01 4.37 -9.36
N VAL A 79 5.83 4.56 -8.76
CA VAL A 79 4.68 3.63 -8.90
C VAL A 79 4.07 3.78 -10.27
N TYR A 80 4.04 2.73 -11.09
CA TYR A 80 3.38 2.79 -12.40
C TYR A 80 2.02 2.11 -12.42
N SER A 81 1.74 1.20 -11.48
CA SER A 81 0.48 0.45 -11.41
C SER A 81 -0.06 0.39 -9.98
N VAL A 82 -1.35 0.67 -9.84
CA VAL A 82 -2.09 0.63 -8.57
C VAL A 82 -3.34 -0.24 -8.74
N ARG A 83 -3.57 -1.15 -7.79
CA ARG A 83 -4.87 -1.78 -7.58
C ARG A 83 -5.33 -1.49 -6.16
N SER A 84 -6.57 -1.03 -6.03
CA SER A 84 -7.19 -0.76 -4.72
C SER A 84 -8.49 -1.52 -4.56
N PHE A 85 -8.68 -2.09 -3.37
CA PHE A 85 -9.83 -2.87 -2.97
C PHE A 85 -10.56 -2.17 -1.85
N HIS A 86 -11.89 -2.05 -1.96
CA HIS A 86 -12.70 -1.26 -1.04
C HIS A 86 -13.95 -2.01 -0.59
N VAL A 87 -14.24 -1.99 0.72
CA VAL A 87 -15.45 -2.62 1.27
C VAL A 87 -16.70 -1.80 0.94
N ALA A 88 -16.58 -0.48 0.97
CA ALA A 88 -17.59 0.47 0.48
C ALA A 88 -16.93 1.32 -0.62
N LEU A 89 -17.43 1.20 -1.85
CA LEU A 89 -16.95 1.97 -2.98
C LEU A 89 -17.98 3.04 -3.32
N ASP A 90 -17.77 4.24 -2.80
CA ASP A 90 -18.61 5.43 -3.00
C ASP A 90 -17.77 6.63 -3.48
N GLU A 91 -18.45 7.74 -3.80
CA GLU A 91 -17.80 8.95 -4.30
C GLU A 91 -16.76 9.52 -3.32
N GLN A 92 -17.00 9.40 -2.01
CA GLN A 92 -16.05 9.86 -0.99
C GLN A 92 -14.76 9.04 -1.03
N THR A 93 -14.89 7.71 -1.10
CA THR A 93 -13.76 6.77 -1.17
C THR A 93 -12.92 7.04 -2.41
N THR A 94 -13.56 7.14 -3.59
CA THR A 94 -12.86 7.47 -4.84
C THR A 94 -12.19 8.84 -4.77
N ALA A 95 -12.84 9.86 -4.18
CA ALA A 95 -12.26 11.19 -4.03
C ALA A 95 -11.02 11.20 -3.12
N ALA A 96 -11.04 10.46 -2.01
CA ALA A 96 -9.91 10.32 -1.10
C ALA A 96 -8.71 9.62 -1.76
N MET A 97 -8.96 8.58 -2.57
CA MET A 97 -7.94 7.91 -3.39
C MET A 97 -7.32 8.87 -4.41
N VAL A 98 -8.13 9.62 -5.16
CA VAL A 98 -7.66 10.60 -6.15
C VAL A 98 -6.83 11.71 -5.49
N SER A 99 -7.28 12.23 -4.34
CA SER A 99 -6.54 13.23 -3.56
C SER A 99 -5.14 12.74 -3.19
N ASN A 100 -5.04 11.50 -2.70
CA ASN A 100 -3.75 10.91 -2.36
C ASN A 100 -2.89 10.61 -3.59
N LEU A 101 -3.45 10.09 -4.68
CA LEU A 101 -2.68 9.89 -5.92
C LEU A 101 -2.06 11.21 -6.40
N ARG A 102 -2.80 12.32 -6.40
CA ARG A 102 -2.26 13.65 -6.74
C ARG A 102 -1.16 14.09 -5.77
N LYS A 103 -1.40 13.96 -4.47
CA LYS A 103 -0.45 14.35 -3.41
C LYS A 103 0.88 13.59 -3.51
N TRP A 104 0.82 12.28 -3.72
CA TRP A 104 1.98 11.39 -3.62
C TRP A 104 2.71 11.18 -4.95
N CYS A 105 2.00 11.23 -6.08
CA CYS A 105 2.60 11.12 -7.40
C CYS A 105 2.98 12.49 -8.01
N GLY A 106 2.34 13.58 -7.57
CA GLY A 106 2.50 14.90 -8.18
C GLY A 106 1.70 15.07 -9.47
N GLU A 107 1.90 16.18 -10.17
CA GLU A 107 1.11 16.53 -11.38
C GLU A 107 1.63 15.87 -12.66
N ASP A 108 2.91 15.46 -12.69
CA ASP A 108 3.56 14.93 -13.91
C ASP A 108 3.52 13.39 -14.01
N HIS A 109 3.05 12.71 -12.96
CA HIS A 109 3.07 11.26 -12.87
C HIS A 109 1.69 10.70 -12.52
N MET A 110 1.08 10.00 -13.46
CA MET A 110 -0.24 9.38 -13.31
C MET A 110 -0.11 7.87 -13.50
N PRO A 111 -0.13 7.06 -12.43
CA PRO A 111 -0.09 5.62 -12.57
C PRO A 111 -1.36 5.09 -13.23
N ILE A 112 -1.27 3.91 -13.86
CA ILE A 112 -2.50 3.17 -14.19
C ILE A 112 -3.15 2.74 -12.87
N TRP A 113 -4.48 2.83 -12.81
CA TRP A 113 -5.23 2.51 -11.60
C TRP A 113 -6.46 1.69 -11.93
N THR A 114 -6.70 0.64 -11.14
CA THR A 114 -7.94 -0.12 -11.12
C THR A 114 -8.50 -0.10 -9.71
N GLU A 115 -9.76 0.30 -9.59
CA GLU A 115 -10.50 0.42 -8.34
C GLU A 115 -11.60 -0.65 -8.29
N ILE A 116 -11.63 -1.45 -7.21
CA ILE A 116 -12.46 -2.66 -7.12
C ILE A 116 -13.23 -2.66 -5.80
N GLY A 117 -14.55 -2.86 -5.86
CA GLY A 117 -15.37 -3.17 -4.69
C GLY A 117 -15.24 -4.64 -4.28
N VAL A 118 -15.05 -4.91 -2.98
CA VAL A 118 -14.96 -6.24 -2.40
C VAL A 118 -15.91 -6.38 -1.21
N SER A 119 -16.24 -7.61 -0.80
CA SER A 119 -17.15 -7.82 0.33
C SER A 119 -16.49 -7.64 1.69
N THR A 120 -15.20 -7.97 1.81
CA THR A 120 -14.44 -7.97 3.08
C THR A 120 -12.93 -7.83 2.82
N LEU A 121 -12.20 -7.37 3.84
CA LEU A 121 -10.74 -7.32 3.90
C LEU A 121 -10.23 -8.08 5.16
N ALA A 122 -8.92 -8.23 5.31
CA ALA A 122 -8.31 -9.14 6.30
C ALA A 122 -8.61 -8.79 7.77
N LEU A 123 -8.70 -7.50 8.10
CA LEU A 123 -9.12 -7.03 9.42
C LEU A 123 -10.51 -6.43 9.32
N GLU A 124 -11.38 -6.69 10.31
CA GLU A 124 -12.76 -6.21 10.32
C GLU A 124 -12.86 -4.68 10.17
N ALA A 125 -11.89 -3.94 10.71
CA ALA A 125 -11.85 -2.48 10.63
C ALA A 125 -11.31 -1.94 9.29
N MET A 126 -10.73 -2.77 8.42
CA MET A 126 -10.20 -2.33 7.12
C MET A 126 -11.34 -2.03 6.16
N ARG A 127 -11.26 -0.87 5.50
CA ARG A 127 -12.14 -0.47 4.41
C ARG A 127 -11.40 -0.30 3.08
N VAL A 128 -10.08 -0.17 3.12
CA VAL A 128 -9.22 -0.04 1.93
C VAL A 128 -7.99 -0.95 2.03
N GLU A 129 -7.59 -1.53 0.89
CA GLU A 129 -6.30 -2.21 0.72
C GLU A 129 -5.70 -1.88 -0.65
N ILE A 130 -4.41 -1.52 -0.69
CA ILE A 130 -3.72 -1.03 -1.89
C ILE A 130 -2.50 -1.90 -2.19
N GLU A 131 -2.41 -2.47 -3.39
CA GLU A 131 -1.17 -3.06 -3.90
C GLU A 131 -0.63 -2.25 -5.07
N VAL A 132 0.70 -2.15 -5.17
CA VAL A 132 1.35 -1.37 -6.22
C VAL A 132 2.53 -2.12 -6.84
N GLU A 133 2.85 -1.71 -8.06
CA GLU A 133 4.13 -2.00 -8.71
C GLU A 133 4.85 -0.70 -9.07
N ALA A 134 6.16 -0.67 -8.83
CA ALA A 134 7.03 0.47 -9.06
C ALA A 134 8.25 0.09 -9.89
N TYR A 135 8.71 1.04 -10.71
CA TYR A 135 9.90 0.89 -11.54
C TYR A 135 11.05 1.78 -11.01
N VAL A 136 12.18 1.15 -10.67
CA VAL A 136 13.29 1.77 -9.91
C VAL A 136 14.47 2.19 -10.80
N GLY A 137 14.24 2.37 -12.10
CA GLY A 137 15.26 2.75 -13.09
C GLY A 137 16.20 3.85 -12.66
#